data_AF-A0A358DG78-F1
#
_entry.id   AF-A0A358DG78-F1
#
_cell.length_a   1.000
_cell.length_b   1.000
_cell.length_c   1.000
_cell.angle_alpha   90.00
_cell.angle_beta   90.00
_cell.angle_gamma   90.00
#
_symmetry.space_group_name_H-M   'P 1'
#
loop_
_entity.id
_entity.type
_entity.pdbx_description
1 polymer ?
#
loop_
_entity_poly.entity_id
_entity_poly.type
_entity_poly.pdbx_seq_one_letter_code
_entity_poly.pdbx_strand_id
1 'polypeptide(L)'
;MDNKKVSFQNLGRIRYKKAWDLQEELFQSVVDAKVHHTLPKPQYLLFCEHEPVYTLGKSGNRQNLLIAEQVCRSKNIDYYPIDRGGDITYHGPGQLVAYPIIDMEEFHVGVKAYVHKLEEVVIQTLRPYGIAAEKDEKAMGVWIDAQRPAKARKICA
;
A
#
# COMPACT_ATOMS: atom_id res chain seq x y z
N MET A 1 23.31 6.76 12.61
CA MET A 1 21.91 6.39 12.35
C MET A 1 21.62 5.22 13.27
N ASP A 2 20.71 5.38 14.23
CA ASP A 2 20.24 4.23 14.99
C ASP A 2 19.53 3.27 14.02
N ASN A 3 20.06 2.07 13.86
CA ASN A 3 19.44 1.03 13.05
C ASN A 3 18.18 0.55 13.77
N LYS A 4 17.05 1.22 13.52
CA LYS A 4 15.73 0.78 13.99
C LYS A 4 15.44 -0.58 13.36
N LYS A 5 15.16 -1.58 14.18
CA LYS A 5 14.85 -2.93 13.70
C LYS A 5 13.42 -2.93 13.15
N VAL A 6 13.26 -3.40 11.92
CA VAL A 6 11.95 -3.66 11.29
C VAL A 6 11.81 -5.15 11.10
N SER A 7 10.72 -5.72 11.60
CA SER A 7 10.38 -7.13 11.42
C SER A 7 9.73 -7.32 10.06
N PHE A 8 10.36 -8.14 9.21
CA PHE A 8 9.86 -8.45 7.89
C PHE A 8 9.06 -9.75 7.91
N GLN A 9 7.90 -9.77 7.24
CA GLN A 9 7.13 -10.99 7.02
C GLN A 9 6.64 -11.06 5.58
N ASN A 10 6.85 -12.22 4.94
CA ASN A 10 6.23 -12.54 3.65
C ASN A 10 5.03 -13.46 3.92
N LEU A 11 3.82 -12.94 3.70
CA LEU A 11 2.56 -13.66 3.91
C LEU A 11 2.18 -14.54 2.71
N GLY A 12 2.94 -14.47 1.61
CA GLY A 12 2.63 -15.17 0.37
C GLY A 12 1.30 -14.71 -0.24
N ARG A 13 0.53 -15.66 -0.78
CA ARG A 13 -0.83 -15.39 -1.26
C ARG A 13 -1.84 -15.43 -0.13
N ILE A 14 -2.59 -14.35 0.03
CA ILE A 14 -3.53 -14.19 1.14
C ILE A 14 -4.77 -13.41 0.71
N ARG A 15 -5.93 -13.84 1.20
CA ARG A 15 -7.19 -13.09 1.04
C ARG A 15 -7.08 -11.74 1.74
N TYR A 16 -7.62 -10.69 1.12
CA TYR A 16 -7.47 -9.32 1.58
C TYR A 16 -7.84 -9.13 3.06
N LYS A 17 -9.01 -9.65 3.49
CA LYS A 17 -9.47 -9.46 4.87
C LYS A 17 -8.52 -10.06 5.90
N LYS A 18 -7.95 -11.24 5.66
CA LYS A 18 -6.97 -11.85 6.57
C LYS A 18 -5.70 -11.00 6.74
N ALA A 19 -5.21 -10.42 5.63
CA ALA A 19 -4.06 -9.51 5.70
C ALA A 19 -4.42 -8.20 6.39
N TRP A 20 -5.66 -7.71 6.22
CA TRP A 20 -6.15 -6.52 6.90
C TRP A 20 -6.29 -6.75 8.40
N ASP A 21 -6.85 -7.88 8.84
CA ASP A 21 -6.95 -8.25 10.26
C ASP A 21 -5.56 -8.25 10.93
N LEU A 22 -4.56 -8.85 10.26
CA LEU A 22 -3.18 -8.84 10.73
C LEU A 22 -2.59 -7.42 10.77
N GLN A 23 -2.88 -6.59 9.77
CA GLN A 23 -2.44 -5.18 9.79
C GLN A 23 -3.01 -4.43 11.00
N GLU A 24 -4.28 -4.64 11.34
CA GLU A 24 -4.93 -4.00 12.49
C GLU A 24 -4.32 -4.47 13.83
N GLU A 25 -4.08 -5.78 13.97
CA GLU A 25 -3.42 -6.35 15.14
C GLU A 25 -2.01 -5.77 15.33
N LEU A 26 -1.19 -5.78 14.28
CA LEU A 26 0.17 -5.27 14.34
C LEU A 26 0.18 -3.76 14.57
N PHE A 27 -0.73 -3.01 13.93
CA PHE A 27 -0.87 -1.58 14.17
C PHE A 27 -1.19 -1.28 15.64
N GLN A 28 -2.12 -2.02 16.25
CA GLN A 28 -2.44 -1.85 17.66
C GLN A 28 -1.22 -2.12 18.55
N SER A 29 -0.41 -3.14 18.23
CA SER A 29 0.84 -3.41 18.97
C SER A 29 1.85 -2.25 18.91
N VAL A 30 1.92 -1.54 17.77
CA VAL A 30 2.78 -0.34 17.61
C VAL A 30 2.22 0.83 18.43
N VAL A 31 0.90 1.04 18.39
CA VAL A 31 0.22 2.08 19.17
C VAL A 31 0.41 1.86 20.66
N ASP A 32 0.19 0.64 21.16
CA ASP A 32 0.31 0.29 22.57
C ASP A 32 1.74 0.51 23.06
N ALA A 33 2.75 0.07 22.29
CA ALA A 33 4.15 0.30 22.63
C ALA A 33 4.49 1.80 22.67
N LYS A 34 3.89 2.62 21.80
CA LYS A 34 4.06 4.07 21.79
C LYS A 34 3.42 4.73 23.02
N VAL A 35 2.18 4.38 23.33
CA VAL A 35 1.42 4.92 24.46
C VAL A 35 2.07 4.55 25.80
N HIS A 36 2.58 3.33 25.92
CA HIS A 36 3.21 2.83 27.15
C HIS A 36 4.73 3.05 27.22
N HIS A 37 5.32 3.70 26.22
CA HIS A 37 6.77 3.90 26.10
C HIS A 37 7.58 2.60 26.18
N THR A 38 7.01 1.49 25.69
CA THR A 38 7.65 0.17 25.68
C THR A 38 8.76 0.13 24.63
N LEU A 39 9.95 -0.33 25.03
CA LEU A 39 11.10 -0.46 24.14
C LEU A 39 11.57 -1.93 24.01
N PRO A 40 12.00 -2.37 22.83
CA PRO A 40 11.97 -1.62 21.56
C PRO A 40 10.54 -1.48 21.02
N LYS A 41 10.22 -0.33 20.42
CA LYS A 41 8.95 -0.16 19.70
C LYS A 41 8.93 -1.12 18.50
N PRO A 42 7.90 -1.98 18.37
CA PRO A 42 7.80 -2.87 17.24
C PRO A 42 7.58 -2.07 15.95
N GLN A 43 8.08 -2.59 14.84
CA GLN A 43 7.97 -2.02 13.50
C GLN A 43 7.86 -3.18 12.53
N TYR A 44 6.96 -3.11 11.55
CA TYR A 44 6.72 -4.23 10.64
C TYR A 44 6.73 -3.82 9.18
N LEU A 45 7.17 -4.74 8.32
CA LEU A 45 7.01 -4.67 6.87
C LEU A 45 6.43 -6.00 6.40
N LEU A 46 5.18 -5.96 5.94
CA LEU A 46 4.50 -7.14 5.40
C LEU A 46 4.54 -7.10 3.88
N PHE A 47 4.93 -8.20 3.24
CA PHE A 47 4.74 -8.43 1.82
C PHE A 47 3.70 -9.50 1.59
N CYS A 48 2.89 -9.33 0.54
CA CYS A 48 1.95 -10.34 0.09
C CYS A 48 1.55 -10.16 -1.36
N GLU A 49 0.85 -11.16 -1.89
CA GLU A 49 0.00 -11.03 -3.07
C GLU A 49 -1.44 -11.33 -2.63
N HIS A 50 -2.41 -10.61 -3.19
CA HIS A 50 -3.82 -10.88 -2.89
C HIS A 50 -4.46 -11.81 -3.90
N GLU A 51 -5.43 -12.60 -3.41
CA GLU A 51 -6.51 -13.06 -4.28
C GLU A 51 -7.26 -11.85 -4.87
N PRO A 52 -7.89 -11.98 -6.06
CA PRO A 52 -8.56 -10.86 -6.72
C PRO A 52 -9.49 -10.09 -5.77
N VAL A 53 -9.22 -8.79 -5.62
CA VAL A 53 -9.99 -7.91 -4.74
C VAL A 53 -10.04 -6.49 -5.29
N TYR A 54 -11.20 -5.85 -5.14
CA TYR A 54 -11.32 -4.41 -5.27
C TYR A 54 -11.45 -3.77 -3.88
N THR A 55 -10.75 -2.66 -3.67
CA THR A 55 -10.89 -1.88 -2.44
C THR A 55 -11.27 -0.45 -2.77
N LEU A 56 -12.16 0.15 -1.98
CA LEU A 56 -12.59 1.54 -2.14
C LEU A 56 -12.09 2.37 -0.97
N GLY A 57 -11.25 3.37 -1.25
CA GLY A 57 -10.78 4.32 -0.24
C GLY A 57 -11.82 5.40 0.10
N LYS A 58 -11.48 6.26 1.07
CA LYS A 58 -12.37 7.30 1.62
C LYS A 58 -12.84 8.34 0.59
N SER A 59 -12.06 8.58 -0.46
CA SER A 59 -12.40 9.55 -1.51
C SER A 59 -13.14 8.91 -2.68
N GLY A 60 -13.54 7.64 -2.56
CA GLY A 60 -14.09 6.89 -3.67
C GLY A 60 -15.54 7.24 -3.99
N ASN A 61 -15.85 7.32 -5.29
CA ASN A 61 -17.20 7.62 -5.77
C ASN A 61 -18.05 6.35 -5.75
N ARG A 62 -19.17 6.38 -5.01
CA ARG A 62 -20.15 5.29 -4.94
C ARG A 62 -20.78 4.89 -6.29
N GLN A 63 -20.66 5.69 -7.35
CA GLN A 63 -21.12 5.29 -8.69
C GLN A 63 -20.22 4.24 -9.35
N ASN A 64 -18.91 4.21 -9.03
CA ASN A 64 -17.99 3.14 -9.45
C ASN A 64 -18.32 1.78 -8.78
N LEU A 65 -19.17 1.82 -7.75
CA LEU A 65 -19.51 0.71 -6.85
C LEU A 65 -20.53 -0.27 -7.45
N LEU A 66 -21.53 0.24 -8.19
CA LEU A 66 -22.67 -0.55 -8.64
C LEU A 66 -22.28 -1.57 -9.73
N ILE A 67 -21.34 -1.20 -10.61
CA ILE A 67 -20.80 -2.11 -11.63
C ILE A 67 -19.87 -3.14 -10.99
N ALA A 68 -19.10 -2.73 -9.96
CA ALA A 68 -18.17 -3.60 -9.29
C ALA A 68 -18.88 -4.70 -8.49
N GLU A 69 -19.93 -4.40 -7.72
CA GLU A 69 -20.49 -5.39 -6.77
C GLU A 69 -21.12 -6.62 -7.46
N GLN A 70 -21.90 -6.44 -8.52
CA GLN A 70 -22.50 -7.55 -9.27
C GLN A 70 -21.45 -8.38 -10.03
N VAL A 71 -20.45 -7.71 -10.63
CA VAL A 71 -19.36 -8.40 -11.36
C VAL A 71 -18.45 -9.13 -10.38
N CYS A 72 -18.19 -8.56 -9.20
CA CYS A 72 -17.34 -9.17 -8.19
C CYS A 72 -17.96 -10.45 -7.63
N ARG A 73 -19.25 -10.42 -7.28
CA ARG A 73 -19.96 -11.61 -6.79
C ARG A 73 -20.00 -12.74 -7.83
N SER A 74 -20.24 -12.41 -9.09
CA SER A 74 -20.29 -13.42 -10.17
C SER A 74 -18.92 -14.00 -10.53
N LYS A 75 -17.82 -13.30 -10.23
CA LYS A 75 -16.44 -13.72 -10.53
C LYS A 75 -15.62 -14.15 -9.32
N ASN A 76 -16.24 -14.28 -8.14
CA ASN A 76 -15.56 -14.59 -6.88
C ASN A 76 -14.39 -13.63 -6.54
N ILE A 77 -14.58 -12.35 -6.86
CA ILE A 77 -13.65 -11.27 -6.53
C ILE A 77 -14.14 -10.60 -5.25
N ASP A 78 -13.24 -10.40 -4.29
CA ASP A 78 -13.60 -9.75 -3.04
C ASP A 78 -13.81 -8.24 -3.24
N TYR A 79 -14.63 -7.62 -2.41
CA TYR A 79 -14.85 -6.17 -2.43
C TYR A 79 -14.92 -5.62 -1.00
N TYR A 80 -14.08 -4.62 -0.71
CA TYR A 80 -14.03 -4.00 0.63
C TYR A 80 -13.97 -2.46 0.56
N PRO A 81 -14.93 -1.74 1.18
CA PRO A 81 -14.72 -0.34 1.54
C PRO A 81 -13.74 -0.25 2.71
N ILE A 82 -12.75 0.63 2.62
CA ILE A 82 -11.64 0.71 3.59
C ILE A 82 -11.21 2.17 3.84
N ASP A 83 -10.45 2.36 4.90
CA ASP A 83 -10.10 3.70 5.41
C ASP A 83 -8.84 4.35 4.79
N ARG A 84 -8.33 3.82 3.67
CA ARG A 84 -7.19 4.41 2.97
C ARG A 84 -7.58 5.63 2.14
N GLY A 85 -6.59 6.47 1.82
CA GLY A 85 -6.74 7.54 0.83
C GLY A 85 -6.93 7.01 -0.60
N GLY A 86 -7.44 7.87 -1.49
CA GLY A 86 -7.69 7.55 -2.89
C GLY A 86 -9.07 6.95 -3.16
N ASP A 87 -9.33 6.63 -4.43
CA ASP A 87 -10.59 6.04 -4.92
C ASP A 87 -10.48 4.49 -4.90
N ILE A 88 -11.04 3.81 -5.90
CA ILE A 88 -10.99 2.37 -6.09
C ILE A 88 -9.62 1.90 -6.60
N THR A 89 -9.16 0.75 -6.12
CA THR A 89 -8.00 0.05 -6.70
C THR A 89 -8.25 -1.46 -6.74
N TYR A 90 -7.53 -2.15 -7.61
CA TYR A 90 -7.54 -3.60 -7.74
C TYR A 90 -6.23 -4.19 -7.23
N HIS A 91 -6.34 -5.31 -6.52
CA HIS A 91 -5.21 -6.19 -6.22
C HIS A 91 -5.50 -7.62 -6.67
N GLY A 92 -4.46 -8.33 -7.05
CA GLY A 92 -4.58 -9.71 -7.50
C GLY A 92 -3.24 -10.40 -7.71
N PRO A 93 -3.29 -11.67 -8.15
CA PRO A 93 -2.11 -12.46 -8.47
C PRO A 93 -1.10 -11.76 -9.38
N GLY A 94 0.19 -11.84 -9.04
CA GLY A 94 1.28 -11.19 -9.78
C GLY A 94 1.55 -9.74 -9.37
N GLN A 95 0.76 -9.18 -8.46
CA GLN A 95 1.00 -7.85 -7.89
C GLN A 95 1.55 -7.97 -6.47
N LEU A 96 2.80 -7.56 -6.26
CA LEU A 96 3.36 -7.38 -4.93
C LEU A 96 2.65 -6.24 -4.21
N VAL A 97 2.15 -6.52 -3.01
CA VAL A 97 1.58 -5.53 -2.09
C VAL A 97 2.48 -5.47 -0.85
N ALA A 98 2.79 -4.26 -0.41
CA ALA A 98 3.62 -4.01 0.76
C ALA A 98 2.87 -3.14 1.78
N TYR A 99 2.88 -3.57 3.04
CA TYR A 99 2.30 -2.84 4.17
C TYR A 99 3.37 -2.54 5.21
N PRO A 100 4.04 -1.36 5.14
CA PRO A 100 4.85 -0.87 6.23
C PRO A 100 3.95 -0.37 7.36
N ILE A 101 4.07 -0.97 8.53
CA ILE A 101 3.31 -0.63 9.75
C ILE A 101 4.34 -0.11 10.74
N ILE A 102 4.51 1.21 10.77
CA ILE A 102 5.61 1.85 11.48
C ILE A 102 5.19 3.07 12.30
N ASP A 103 5.89 3.31 13.41
CA ASP A 103 5.83 4.58 14.14
C ASP A 103 6.72 5.60 13.42
N MET A 104 6.10 6.47 12.64
CA MET A 104 6.84 7.45 11.83
C MET A 104 7.65 8.46 12.66
N GLU A 105 7.28 8.72 13.92
CA GLU A 105 8.06 9.58 14.82
C GLU A 105 9.43 8.95 15.13
N GLU A 106 9.48 7.63 15.27
CA GLU A 106 10.72 6.89 15.47
C GLU A 106 11.69 7.05 14.28
N PHE A 107 11.13 7.21 13.08
CA PHE A 107 11.85 7.45 11.83
C PHE A 107 11.98 8.95 11.48
N HIS A 108 11.50 9.83 12.35
CA HIS A 108 11.55 11.29 12.18
C HIS A 108 11.00 11.74 10.80
N VAL A 109 9.90 11.13 10.35
CA VAL A 109 9.32 11.37 9.03
C VAL A 109 7.85 11.81 9.13
N GLY A 110 7.47 12.85 8.39
CA GLY A 110 6.07 13.26 8.24
C GLY A 110 5.39 12.49 7.10
N VAL A 111 4.05 12.44 7.09
CA VAL A 111 3.24 11.68 6.11
C VAL A 111 3.66 11.95 4.65
N LYS A 112 3.81 13.22 4.25
CA LYS A 112 4.20 13.59 2.88
C LYS A 112 5.59 13.05 2.51
N ALA A 113 6.56 13.22 3.41
CA ALA A 113 7.92 12.73 3.20
C ALA A 113 7.98 11.19 3.19
N TYR A 114 7.13 10.54 3.97
CA TYR A 114 6.98 9.09 3.99
C TYR A 114 6.47 8.57 2.64
N VAL A 115 5.40 9.15 2.09
CA VAL A 115 4.88 8.76 0.78
C VAL A 115 5.91 8.98 -0.33
N HIS A 116 6.60 10.12 -0.35
CA HIS A 116 7.67 10.36 -1.32
C HIS A 116 8.81 9.34 -1.21
N LYS A 117 9.13 8.87 0.00
CA LYS A 117 10.13 7.81 0.20
C LYS A 117 9.66 6.48 -0.37
N LEU A 118 8.38 6.13 -0.23
CA LEU A 118 7.82 4.91 -0.83
C LEU A 118 7.89 4.97 -2.37
N GLU A 119 7.51 6.10 -2.96
CA GLU A 119 7.62 6.32 -4.41
C GLU A 119 9.08 6.17 -4.87
N GLU A 120 10.01 6.77 -4.13
CA GLU A 120 11.44 6.66 -4.44
C GLU A 120 11.94 5.21 -4.34
N VAL A 121 11.56 4.46 -3.31
CA VAL A 121 11.93 3.04 -3.18
C VAL A 121 11.48 2.24 -4.40
N VAL A 122 10.26 2.47 -4.88
CA VAL A 122 9.75 1.80 -6.09
C VAL A 122 10.56 2.22 -7.32
N ILE A 123 10.82 3.51 -7.53
CA ILE A 123 11.64 4.00 -8.65
C ILE A 123 13.03 3.35 -8.63
N GLN A 124 13.68 3.33 -7.47
CA GLN A 124 15.01 2.71 -7.32
C GLN A 124 14.97 1.21 -7.59
N THR A 125 13.91 0.52 -7.17
CA THR A 125 13.71 -0.91 -7.41
C THR A 125 13.55 -1.21 -8.91
N LEU A 126 12.93 -0.31 -9.67
CA LEU A 126 12.70 -0.46 -11.11
C LEU A 126 13.95 -0.19 -11.97
N ARG A 127 14.90 0.62 -11.48
CA ARG A 127 16.10 1.02 -12.24
C ARG A 127 16.95 -0.16 -12.75
N PRO A 128 17.30 -1.18 -11.94
CA PRO A 128 18.06 -2.34 -12.41
C PRO A 128 17.36 -3.13 -13.53
N TYR A 129 16.03 -3.02 -13.65
CA TYR A 129 15.26 -3.65 -14.73
C TYR A 129 15.20 -2.79 -16.01
N GLY A 130 15.88 -1.65 -16.05
CA GLY A 130 15.87 -0.73 -17.19
C GLY A 130 14.55 0.04 -17.34
N ILE A 131 13.70 0.06 -16.30
CA ILE A 131 12.42 0.75 -16.31
C ILE A 131 12.63 2.16 -15.76
N ALA A 132 12.53 3.16 -16.64
CA ALA A 132 12.57 4.57 -16.28
C ALA A 132 11.20 5.01 -15.73
N ALA A 133 11.08 5.01 -14.40
CA ALA A 133 9.89 5.44 -13.70
C ALA A 133 10.10 6.77 -12.98
N GLU A 134 9.02 7.53 -12.81
CA GLU A 134 8.99 8.89 -12.28
C GLU A 134 7.74 9.16 -11.44
N LYS A 135 7.75 10.29 -10.73
CA LYS A 135 6.58 10.81 -10.01
C LYS A 135 5.78 11.73 -10.94
N ASP A 136 4.47 11.80 -10.73
CA ASP A 136 3.61 12.79 -11.38
C ASP A 136 3.21 13.85 -10.36
N GLU A 137 3.41 15.13 -10.68
CA GLU A 137 3.04 16.24 -9.79
C GLU A 137 1.52 16.35 -9.57
N LYS A 138 0.72 15.78 -10.48
CA LYS A 138 -0.74 15.83 -10.48
C LYS A 138 -1.38 14.56 -9.92
N ALA A 139 -0.63 13.46 -9.80
CA ALA A 139 -1.18 12.17 -9.40
C ALA A 139 -0.20 11.34 -8.56
N MET A 140 -0.67 10.90 -7.39
CA MET A 140 0.09 10.05 -6.47
C MET A 140 0.49 8.72 -7.11
N GLY A 141 1.64 8.18 -6.68
CA GLY A 141 2.16 6.89 -7.11
C GLY A 141 3.29 7.02 -8.12
N VAL A 142 3.71 5.89 -8.68
CA VAL A 142 4.86 5.82 -9.60
C VAL A 142 4.38 5.52 -11.01
N TRP A 143 4.95 6.24 -11.97
CA TRP A 143 4.48 6.31 -13.35
C TRP A 143 5.62 6.10 -14.34
N ILE A 144 5.28 5.71 -15.56
CA ILE A 144 6.15 5.71 -16.72
C ILE A 144 5.57 6.73 -17.70
N ASP A 145 6.41 7.62 -18.24
CA ASP A 145 6.03 8.67 -19.18
C ASP A 145 4.96 9.65 -18.64
N ALA A 146 5.03 10.02 -17.35
CA ALA A 146 4.07 10.89 -16.67
C ALA A 146 3.88 12.23 -17.39
N GLN A 147 4.96 12.79 -17.95
CA GLN A 147 4.92 14.07 -18.67
C GLN A 147 4.26 13.98 -20.06
N ARG A 148 3.87 12.78 -20.51
CA ARG A 148 3.24 12.53 -21.80
C ARG A 148 1.86 11.92 -21.57
N PRO A 149 0.79 12.72 -21.42
CA PRO A 149 -0.53 12.23 -21.01
C PRO A 149 -1.05 11.03 -21.82
N ALA A 150 -0.81 11.00 -23.14
CA ALA A 150 -1.24 9.90 -24.01
C ALA A 150 -0.46 8.58 -23.82
N LYS A 151 0.68 8.61 -23.12
CA LYS A 151 1.57 7.46 -22.87
C LYS A 151 1.75 7.14 -21.37
N ALA A 152 1.23 8.00 -20.50
CA ALA A 152 1.35 7.88 -19.06
C ALA A 152 0.76 6.55 -18.58
N ARG A 153 1.54 5.77 -17.84
CA ARG A 153 1.16 4.46 -17.32
C ARG A 153 1.55 4.36 -15.85
N LYS A 154 0.57 4.15 -14.98
CA LYS A 154 0.85 3.94 -13.55
C LYS A 154 1.41 2.53 -13.35
N ILE A 155 2.57 2.41 -12.69
CA ILE A 155 3.21 1.13 -12.39
C ILE A 155 3.07 0.74 -10.91
N CYS A 156 2.93 1.71 -10.01
CA CYS A 156 2.67 1.48 -8.59
C CYS A 156 1.68 2.50 -8.05
N ALA A 157 0.68 2.00 -7.31
CA ALA A 157 -0.45 2.77 -6.79
C ALA A 157 -0.06 3.74 -5.67
#